data_AF-A0A3P3VSX9-F1
#
_entry.id   AF-A0A3P3VSX9-F1
#
_cell.length_a   1.000
_cell.length_b   1.000
_cell.length_c   1.000
_cell.angle_alpha   90.00
_cell.angle_beta   90.00
_cell.angle_gamma   90.00
#
_symmetry.space_group_name_H-M   'P 1'
#
loop_
_entity.id
_entity.type
_entity.pdbx_description
1 polymer ?
#
loop_
_entity_poly.entity_id
_entity_poly.type
_entity_poly.pdbx_seq_one_letter_code
_entity_poly.pdbx_strand_id
1 'polypeptide(L)'
;MTVNSLNALMFGSDDDSVYLAEYTPALAAQLADLDFNSAIPAGMIDCGWISEEGMALDLSDSVEKIRGHQGNAVVKEFMSSSDTTLNANLLESKLEIVKWNLDATVEKKTAAGKDYAEFNAPASRTVKNLCAVIDAFETTGSGSKWRLILTHVTLGARSSVALKAKELTAWQYALGVLGGFRLLTDAPAMIPGTVTVPETP
;
A
#
# COMPACT_ATOMS: atom_id res chain seq x y z
N MET A 1 -32.86 1.60 -8.14
CA MET A 1 -31.51 1.14 -8.51
C MET A 1 -31.46 -0.36 -8.26
N THR A 2 -31.27 -1.15 -9.30
CA THR A 2 -31.09 -2.60 -9.17
C THR A 2 -29.64 -2.84 -8.73
N VAL A 3 -29.44 -3.71 -7.75
CA VAL A 3 -28.09 -4.12 -7.34
C VAL A 3 -27.41 -4.86 -8.50
N ASN A 4 -26.21 -4.45 -8.89
CA ASN A 4 -25.40 -5.12 -9.93
C ASN A 4 -24.18 -5.76 -9.28
N SER A 5 -24.13 -7.09 -9.29
CA SER A 5 -23.02 -7.85 -8.69
C SER A 5 -21.69 -7.64 -9.40
N LEU A 6 -21.67 -7.24 -10.68
CA LEU A 6 -20.42 -6.94 -11.41
C LEU A 6 -19.69 -5.70 -10.89
N ASN A 7 -20.36 -4.86 -10.10
CA ASN A 7 -19.74 -3.71 -9.44
C ASN A 7 -19.10 -4.09 -8.09
N ALA A 8 -19.31 -5.31 -7.59
CA ALA A 8 -18.64 -5.82 -6.41
C ALA A 8 -17.33 -6.50 -6.84
N LEU A 9 -16.23 -5.72 -6.82
CA LEU A 9 -14.92 -6.17 -7.29
C LEU A 9 -14.23 -7.04 -6.21
N MET A 10 -13.64 -8.15 -6.62
CA MET A 10 -12.84 -9.04 -5.77
C MET A 10 -11.39 -9.07 -6.26
N PHE A 11 -10.46 -8.69 -5.38
CA PHE A 11 -9.01 -8.65 -5.65
C PHE A 11 -8.31 -9.87 -5.01
N GLY A 12 -7.06 -10.14 -5.39
CA GLY A 12 -6.31 -11.34 -5.03
C GLY A 12 -5.94 -12.21 -6.23
N SER A 13 -5.63 -11.58 -7.37
CA SER A 13 -5.10 -12.28 -8.55
C SER A 13 -3.64 -12.68 -8.36
N ASP A 14 -3.17 -13.66 -9.13
CA ASP A 14 -1.74 -13.99 -9.23
C ASP A 14 -0.91 -12.81 -9.78
N ASP A 15 -1.55 -11.84 -10.44
CA ASP A 15 -0.94 -10.63 -10.99
C ASP A 15 -0.87 -9.46 -9.99
N ASP A 16 -1.47 -9.60 -8.81
CA ASP A 16 -1.45 -8.55 -7.79
C ASP A 16 -0.02 -8.28 -7.32
N SER A 17 0.37 -7.01 -7.31
CA SER A 17 1.76 -6.63 -7.06
C SER A 17 1.90 -5.35 -6.26
N VAL A 18 2.92 -5.34 -5.40
CA VAL A 18 3.35 -4.18 -4.62
C VAL A 18 4.77 -3.83 -5.03
N TYR A 19 4.96 -2.60 -5.49
CA TYR A 19 6.26 -2.07 -5.83
C TYR A 19 6.66 -0.99 -4.82
N LEU A 20 7.85 -1.11 -4.24
CA LEU A 20 8.39 -0.15 -3.28
C LEU A 20 9.75 0.36 -3.72
N ALA A 21 10.04 1.62 -3.39
CA ALA A 21 11.35 2.22 -3.58
C ALA A 21 11.64 3.24 -2.47
N GLU A 22 12.92 3.55 -2.25
CA GLU A 22 13.28 4.70 -1.42
C GLU A 22 12.81 5.99 -2.08
N TYR A 23 12.27 6.90 -1.26
CA TYR A 23 11.78 8.17 -1.76
C TYR A 23 12.92 9.03 -2.30
N THR A 24 12.76 9.52 -3.53
CA THR A 24 13.53 10.64 -4.06
C THR A 24 12.58 11.63 -4.75
N PRO A 25 12.85 12.95 -4.72
CA PRO A 25 12.00 13.92 -5.40
C PRO A 25 11.83 13.64 -6.91
N ALA A 26 12.88 13.13 -7.56
CA ALA A 26 12.85 12.78 -8.98
C ALA A 26 11.92 11.58 -9.25
N LEU A 27 12.01 10.51 -8.44
CA LEU A 27 11.13 9.35 -8.56
C LEU A 27 9.68 9.73 -8.23
N ALA A 28 9.46 10.54 -7.20
CA ALA A 28 8.13 11.01 -6.83
C ALA A 28 7.47 11.81 -7.96
N ALA A 29 8.23 12.68 -8.64
CA ALA A 29 7.75 13.41 -9.82
C ALA A 29 7.44 12.46 -10.98
N GLN A 30 8.31 11.49 -11.27
CA GLN A 30 8.06 10.48 -12.30
C GLN A 30 6.79 9.65 -12.00
N LEU A 31 6.58 9.28 -10.74
CA LEU A 31 5.39 8.55 -10.31
C LEU A 31 4.13 9.42 -10.38
N ALA A 32 4.23 10.72 -10.08
CA ALA A 32 3.11 11.64 -10.20
C ALA A 32 2.54 11.69 -11.62
N ASP A 33 3.38 11.49 -12.64
CA ASP A 33 3.01 11.47 -14.06
C ASP A 33 2.73 10.05 -14.60
N LEU A 34 2.81 9.02 -13.75
CA LEU A 34 2.60 7.63 -14.18
C LEU A 34 1.14 7.42 -14.63
N ASP A 35 0.99 6.72 -15.75
CA ASP A 35 -0.31 6.41 -16.35
C ASP A 35 -0.71 4.94 -16.14
N PHE A 36 -1.96 4.61 -16.42
CA PHE A 36 -2.60 3.31 -16.17
C PHE A 36 -1.85 2.12 -16.80
N ASN A 37 -1.34 2.29 -18.03
CA ASN A 37 -0.63 1.26 -18.80
C ASN A 37 0.90 1.41 -18.77
N SER A 38 1.41 2.42 -18.07
CA SER A 38 2.86 2.65 -18.02
C SER A 38 3.57 1.50 -17.31
N ALA A 39 4.77 1.14 -17.78
CA ALA A 39 5.62 0.22 -17.04
C ALA A 39 6.03 0.84 -15.69
N ILE A 40 6.23 0.00 -14.69
CA ILE A 40 6.73 0.45 -13.39
C ILE A 40 8.14 1.06 -13.57
N PRO A 41 8.41 2.25 -13.02
CA PRO A 41 9.72 2.90 -13.14
C PRO A 41 10.88 2.01 -12.68
N ALA A 42 12.00 2.12 -13.39
CA ALA A 42 13.24 1.47 -12.99
C ALA A 42 13.67 1.95 -11.58
N GLY A 43 14.09 1.02 -10.74
CA GLY A 43 14.47 1.30 -9.35
C GLY A 43 13.38 1.01 -8.32
N MET A 44 12.14 0.77 -8.77
CA MET A 44 11.14 0.14 -7.91
C MET A 44 11.37 -1.36 -7.80
N ILE A 45 11.20 -1.88 -6.58
CA ILE A 45 11.40 -3.27 -6.24
C ILE A 45 10.04 -3.92 -6.12
N ASP A 46 9.83 -4.94 -6.95
CA ASP A 46 8.73 -5.85 -6.80
C ASP A 46 8.86 -6.60 -5.48
N CYS A 47 7.88 -6.41 -4.60
CA CYS A 47 7.85 -7.01 -3.27
C CYS A 47 7.38 -8.47 -3.28
N GLY A 48 6.98 -8.99 -4.44
CA GLY A 48 6.61 -10.39 -4.66
C GLY A 48 5.32 -10.78 -3.94
N TRP A 49 5.27 -12.03 -3.47
CA TRP A 49 4.08 -12.60 -2.82
C TRP A 49 3.56 -11.75 -1.66
N ILE A 50 2.26 -11.48 -1.72
CA ILE A 50 1.47 -10.84 -0.68
C ILE A 50 0.75 -11.93 0.11
N SER A 51 0.54 -11.73 1.42
CA SER A 51 -0.18 -12.72 2.23
C SER A 51 -1.64 -12.87 1.83
N GLU A 52 -2.26 -13.95 2.31
CA GLU A 52 -3.68 -14.26 2.12
C GLU A 52 -4.62 -13.15 2.64
N GLU A 53 -4.14 -12.32 3.58
CA GLU A 53 -4.87 -11.17 4.11
C GLU A 53 -4.91 -10.00 3.10
N GLY A 54 -4.12 -10.07 2.03
CA GLY A 54 -4.08 -9.11 0.95
C GLY A 54 -3.47 -7.75 1.35
N MET A 55 -4.05 -6.70 0.79
CA MET A 55 -3.68 -5.31 1.03
C MET A 55 -4.89 -4.54 1.54
N ALA A 56 -4.67 -3.60 2.45
CA ALA A 56 -5.73 -2.75 2.99
C ALA A 56 -5.35 -1.28 2.87
N LEU A 57 -6.30 -0.44 2.44
CA LEU A 57 -6.20 1.01 2.47
C LEU A 57 -7.11 1.53 3.58
N ASP A 58 -6.51 1.88 4.71
CA ASP A 58 -7.21 2.37 5.89
C ASP A 58 -7.30 3.90 5.87
N LEU A 59 -8.52 4.41 5.96
CA LEU A 59 -8.84 5.84 6.02
C LEU A 59 -9.38 6.13 7.42
N SER A 60 -8.63 6.91 8.21
CA SER A 60 -9.00 7.26 9.58
C SER A 60 -9.22 8.77 9.70
N ASP A 61 -10.48 9.15 9.84
CA ASP A 61 -10.91 10.53 10.01
C ASP A 61 -11.49 10.73 11.41
N SER A 62 -10.90 11.65 12.18
CA SER A 62 -11.38 12.02 13.50
C SER A 62 -12.00 13.40 13.47
N VAL A 63 -13.20 13.52 14.04
CA VAL A 63 -13.97 14.75 14.03
C VAL A 63 -14.22 15.24 15.45
N GLU A 64 -13.80 16.47 15.73
CA GLU A 64 -14.03 17.14 17.00
C GLU A 64 -15.27 18.04 16.93
N LYS A 65 -16.10 17.95 17.99
CA LYS A 65 -17.36 18.67 18.12
C LYS A 65 -17.28 19.64 19.28
N ILE A 66 -17.33 20.94 18.99
CA ILE A 66 -17.49 21.99 20.00
C ILE A 66 -18.97 22.08 20.34
N ARG A 67 -19.31 21.75 21.59
CA ARG A 67 -20.69 21.83 22.08
C ARG A 67 -20.91 23.14 22.82
N GLY A 68 -22.04 23.77 22.53
CA GLY A 68 -22.52 24.93 23.25
C GLY A 68 -23.03 24.53 24.63
N HIS A 69 -22.75 25.36 25.61
CA HIS A 69 -23.23 25.19 26.99
C HIS A 69 -24.76 25.13 27.08
N GLN A 70 -25.46 25.79 26.14
CA GLN A 70 -26.92 25.73 26.06
C GLN A 70 -27.36 24.40 25.44
N GLY A 71 -27.79 23.47 26.30
CA GLY A 71 -28.38 22.19 25.89
C GLY A 71 -27.40 21.20 25.24
N ASN A 72 -26.08 21.40 25.38
CA ASN A 72 -25.04 20.56 24.77
C ASN A 72 -25.14 20.42 23.23
N ALA A 73 -25.79 21.39 22.58
CA ALA A 73 -25.93 21.40 21.12
C ALA A 73 -24.56 21.52 20.46
N VAL A 74 -24.32 20.78 19.38
CA VAL A 74 -23.07 20.92 18.60
C VAL A 74 -23.11 22.26 17.88
N VAL A 75 -22.17 23.15 18.19
CA VAL A 75 -22.08 24.50 17.63
C VAL A 75 -21.11 24.55 16.46
N LYS A 76 -20.06 23.73 16.50
CA LYS A 76 -19.07 23.59 15.43
C LYS A 76 -18.54 22.17 15.39
N GLU A 77 -18.25 21.71 14.19
CA GLU A 77 -17.64 20.42 13.90
C GLU A 77 -16.44 20.68 12.98
N PHE A 78 -15.28 20.13 13.30
CA PHE A 78 -14.08 20.24 12.46
C PHE A 78 -13.28 18.93 12.50
N MET A 79 -12.59 18.62 11.39
CA MET A 79 -11.73 17.45 11.30
C MET A 79 -10.45 17.69 12.12
N SER A 80 -10.19 16.85 13.12
CA SER A 80 -9.03 16.96 14.02
C SER A 80 -7.82 16.15 13.53
N SER A 81 -8.06 15.02 12.86
CA SER A 81 -7.03 14.27 12.13
C SER A 81 -7.64 13.56 10.93
N SER A 82 -6.85 13.37 9.88
CA SER A 82 -7.21 12.61 8.69
C SER A 82 -5.94 11.89 8.24
N ASP A 83 -5.91 10.58 8.45
CA ASP A 83 -4.75 9.75 8.20
C ASP A 83 -5.13 8.65 7.22
N THR A 84 -4.28 8.43 6.20
CA THR A 84 -4.41 7.32 5.26
C THR A 84 -3.23 6.39 5.44
N THR A 85 -3.50 5.11 5.67
CA THR A 85 -2.46 4.08 5.83
C THR A 85 -2.70 2.96 4.85
N LEU A 86 -1.66 2.60 4.10
CA LEU A 86 -1.65 1.40 3.28
C LEU A 86 -0.97 0.27 4.04
N ASN A 87 -1.68 -0.82 4.27
CA ASN A 87 -1.17 -2.03 4.89
C ASN A 87 -0.91 -3.11 3.83
N ALA A 88 0.30 -3.66 3.85
CA ALA A 88 0.70 -4.78 3.01
C ALA A 88 1.53 -5.79 3.81
N ASN A 89 1.21 -7.06 3.67
CA ASN A 89 1.92 -8.17 4.30
C ASN A 89 2.77 -8.89 3.25
N LEU A 90 4.07 -8.61 3.24
CA LEU A 90 4.99 -9.14 2.23
C LEU A 90 5.58 -10.47 2.68
N LEU A 91 5.46 -11.53 1.89
CA LEU A 91 5.93 -12.88 2.25
C LEU A 91 7.38 -13.14 1.82
N GLU A 92 7.89 -12.39 0.84
CA GLU A 92 9.25 -12.59 0.35
C GLU A 92 10.30 -11.86 1.20
N SER A 93 11.37 -12.57 1.54
CA SER A 93 12.50 -12.02 2.29
C SER A 93 13.61 -11.52 1.34
N LYS A 94 13.31 -10.46 0.58
CA LYS A 94 14.30 -9.77 -0.28
C LYS A 94 15.15 -8.78 0.53
N LEU A 95 16.37 -8.50 0.05
CA LEU A 95 17.34 -7.63 0.74
C LEU A 95 16.73 -6.30 1.21
N GLU A 96 16.11 -5.55 0.29
CA GLU A 96 15.58 -4.22 0.61
C GLU A 96 14.33 -4.29 1.50
N ILE A 97 13.47 -5.30 1.32
CA ILE A 97 12.30 -5.53 2.19
C ILE A 97 12.74 -5.75 3.64
N VAL A 98 13.74 -6.61 3.86
CA VAL A 98 14.25 -6.88 5.22
C VAL A 98 15.02 -5.67 5.75
N LYS A 99 15.80 -5.01 4.91
CA LYS A 99 16.61 -3.83 5.26
C LYS A 99 15.73 -2.66 5.71
N TRP A 100 14.68 -2.31 4.97
CA TRP A 100 13.76 -1.22 5.33
C TRP A 100 12.95 -1.54 6.58
N ASN A 101 12.49 -2.79 6.71
CA ASN A 101 11.73 -3.23 7.88
C ASN A 101 12.60 -3.20 9.14
N LEU A 102 13.82 -3.72 9.11
CA LEU A 102 14.71 -3.72 10.27
C LEU A 102 15.41 -2.38 10.52
N ASP A 103 15.36 -1.45 9.56
CA ASP A 103 16.20 -0.24 9.50
C ASP A 103 17.70 -0.57 9.59
N ALA A 104 18.10 -1.67 8.95
CA ALA A 104 19.44 -2.22 9.07
C ALA A 104 20.41 -1.66 8.04
N THR A 105 21.70 -1.68 8.37
CA THR A 105 22.78 -1.68 7.37
C THR A 105 23.13 -3.12 7.04
N VAL A 106 23.47 -3.41 5.78
CA VAL A 106 23.71 -4.78 5.33
C VAL A 106 25.07 -4.90 4.67
N GLU A 107 25.88 -5.86 5.15
CA GLU A 107 27.18 -6.17 4.58
C GLU A 107 27.23 -7.61 4.11
N LYS A 108 27.83 -7.82 2.94
CA LYS A 108 28.18 -9.16 2.46
C LYS A 108 29.46 -9.60 3.17
N LYS A 109 29.42 -10.75 3.83
CA LYS A 109 30.56 -11.41 4.47
C LYS A 109 30.74 -12.82 3.92
N THR A 110 31.94 -13.35 4.05
CA THR A 110 32.26 -14.72 3.64
C THR A 110 32.89 -15.45 4.82
N ALA A 111 32.31 -16.58 5.21
CA ALA A 111 32.83 -17.44 6.27
C ALA A 111 32.75 -18.90 5.81
N ALA A 112 33.83 -19.66 6.07
CA ALA A 112 33.95 -21.07 5.67
C ALA A 112 33.62 -21.32 4.17
N GLY A 113 34.02 -20.39 3.29
CA GLY A 113 33.78 -20.49 1.85
C GLY A 113 32.33 -20.25 1.41
N LYS A 114 31.46 -19.76 2.29
CA LYS A 114 30.08 -19.40 1.98
C LYS A 114 29.82 -17.92 2.26
N ASP A 115 29.10 -17.29 1.35
CA ASP A 115 28.65 -15.91 1.52
C ASP A 115 27.41 -15.86 2.43
N TYR A 116 27.37 -14.86 3.31
CA TYR A 116 26.22 -14.52 4.13
C TYR A 116 26.05 -12.99 4.23
N ALA A 117 24.83 -12.54 4.50
CA ALA A 117 24.54 -11.14 4.75
C ALA A 117 24.45 -10.90 6.27
N GLU A 118 25.15 -9.89 6.76
CA GLU A 118 25.01 -9.41 8.14
C GLU A 118 24.13 -8.17 8.16
N PHE A 119 23.00 -8.24 8.87
CA PHE A 119 22.09 -7.11 9.07
C PHE A 119 22.37 -6.48 10.44
N ASN A 120 22.95 -5.28 10.42
CA ASN A 120 23.22 -4.48 11.61
C ASN A 120 22.04 -3.52 11.83
N ALA A 121 21.04 -3.97 12.60
CA ALA A 121 19.84 -3.20 12.93
C ALA A 121 20.05 -2.35 14.21
N PRO A 122 19.68 -1.06 14.21
CA PRO A 122 19.80 -0.20 15.38
C PRO A 122 18.70 -0.51 16.41
N ALA A 123 18.99 -0.20 17.68
CA ALA A 123 18.01 -0.34 18.76
C ALA A 123 16.80 0.60 18.60
N SER A 124 17.03 1.79 18.03
CA SER A 124 15.99 2.75 17.69
C SER A 124 15.93 2.90 16.17
N ARG A 125 14.74 2.69 15.61
CA ARG A 125 14.51 2.77 14.17
C ARG A 125 14.00 4.14 13.80
N THR A 126 14.41 4.60 12.62
CA THR A 126 13.96 5.85 12.01
C THR A 126 12.77 5.60 11.09
N VAL A 127 11.97 6.66 10.88
CA VAL A 127 10.91 6.66 9.87
C VAL A 127 11.57 6.66 8.49
N LYS A 128 11.20 5.71 7.64
CA LYS A 128 11.67 5.67 6.24
C LYS A 128 10.65 6.36 5.34
N ASN A 129 11.14 7.17 4.42
CA ASN A 129 10.33 7.71 3.34
C ASN A 129 10.48 6.79 2.12
N LEU A 130 9.37 6.32 1.59
CA LEU A 130 9.30 5.41 0.45
C LEU A 130 8.33 5.97 -0.60
N CYS A 131 8.37 5.39 -1.78
CA CYS A 131 7.32 5.48 -2.80
C CYS A 131 6.68 4.10 -2.96
N ALA A 132 5.38 4.05 -3.24
CA ALA A 132 4.67 2.80 -3.45
C ALA A 132 3.77 2.87 -4.70
N VAL A 133 3.75 1.77 -5.46
CA VAL A 133 2.76 1.53 -6.52
C VAL A 133 2.16 0.16 -6.28
N ILE A 134 0.84 0.08 -6.34
CA ILE A 134 0.10 -1.18 -6.23
C ILE A 134 -0.68 -1.38 -7.50
N ASP A 135 -0.57 -2.57 -8.07
CA ASP A 135 -1.50 -3.06 -9.08
C ASP A 135 -2.31 -4.22 -8.47
N ALA A 136 -3.64 -4.07 -8.45
CA ALA A 136 -4.58 -5.10 -8.02
C ALA A 136 -5.54 -5.41 -9.16
N PHE A 137 -5.75 -6.70 -9.44
CA PHE A 137 -6.55 -7.17 -10.55
C PHE A 137 -7.80 -7.88 -10.05
N GLU A 138 -8.94 -7.56 -10.67
CA GLU A 138 -10.23 -8.12 -10.32
C GLU A 138 -10.41 -9.53 -10.90
N THR A 139 -10.89 -10.46 -10.09
CA THR A 139 -10.86 -11.90 -10.38
C THR A 139 -12.23 -12.53 -10.69
N THR A 140 -13.34 -11.82 -10.49
CA THR A 140 -14.71 -12.37 -10.54
C THR A 140 -15.56 -11.98 -11.74
N GLY A 141 -15.05 -11.18 -12.69
CA GLY A 141 -15.64 -11.16 -14.04
C GLY A 141 -15.36 -9.97 -14.94
N SER A 142 -14.93 -8.83 -14.40
CA SER A 142 -14.59 -7.65 -15.20
C SER A 142 -13.13 -7.68 -15.68
N GLY A 143 -12.23 -8.32 -14.93
CA GLY A 143 -10.78 -8.27 -15.17
C GLY A 143 -10.20 -6.86 -14.99
N SER A 144 -10.96 -5.95 -14.36
CA SER A 144 -10.57 -4.56 -14.17
C SER A 144 -9.34 -4.47 -13.28
N LYS A 145 -8.48 -3.50 -13.56
CA LYS A 145 -7.27 -3.23 -12.80
C LYS A 145 -7.45 -1.97 -11.96
N TRP A 146 -6.95 -2.04 -10.74
CA TRP A 146 -6.75 -0.90 -9.86
C TRP A 146 -5.25 -0.65 -9.74
N ARG A 147 -4.83 0.54 -10.15
CA ARG A 147 -3.48 1.02 -9.94
C ARG A 147 -3.49 2.16 -8.93
N LEU A 148 -2.92 1.92 -7.75
CA LEU A 148 -2.71 2.95 -6.73
C LEU A 148 -1.29 3.47 -6.82
N ILE A 149 -1.14 4.79 -6.96
CA ILE A 149 0.16 5.46 -7.02
C ILE A 149 0.29 6.34 -5.78
N LEU A 150 1.26 6.02 -4.94
CA LEU A 150 1.59 6.76 -3.74
C LEU A 150 3.02 7.31 -3.85
N THR A 151 3.11 8.58 -4.22
CA THR A 151 4.37 9.26 -4.52
C THR A 151 5.21 9.51 -3.27
N HIS A 152 4.60 9.55 -2.10
CA HIS A 152 5.29 9.72 -0.83
C HIS A 152 4.53 9.03 0.31
N VAL A 153 5.11 7.94 0.82
CA VAL A 153 4.64 7.20 1.97
C VAL A 153 5.74 7.06 3.02
N THR A 154 5.36 6.79 4.26
CA THR A 154 6.28 6.59 5.37
C THR A 154 6.11 5.25 6.02
N LEU A 155 7.22 4.54 6.21
CA LEU A 155 7.28 3.36 7.07
C LEU A 155 7.77 3.81 8.45
N GLY A 156 6.82 4.18 9.31
CA GLY A 156 7.08 4.60 10.69
C GLY A 156 6.85 3.47 11.68
N ALA A 157 5.60 3.02 11.76
CA ALA A 157 5.20 1.89 12.59
C ALA A 157 5.58 0.57 11.92
N ARG A 158 6.13 -0.35 12.71
CA ARG A 158 6.52 -1.68 12.27
C ARG A 158 5.99 -2.69 13.28
N SER A 159 5.36 -3.73 12.78
CA SER A 159 4.81 -4.79 13.63
C SER A 159 5.86 -5.86 13.95
N SER A 160 5.51 -6.75 14.86
CA SER A 160 6.33 -7.92 15.18
C SER A 160 6.49 -8.85 13.99
N VAL A 161 7.70 -9.37 13.77
CA VAL A 161 7.97 -10.43 12.80
C VAL A 161 7.80 -11.78 13.50
N ALA A 162 6.78 -12.53 13.10
CA ALA A 162 6.51 -13.85 13.67
C ALA A 162 7.36 -14.92 12.97
N LEU A 163 8.20 -15.63 13.74
CA LEU A 163 8.98 -16.78 13.27
C LEU A 163 8.37 -18.05 13.85
N LYS A 164 7.34 -18.58 13.19
CA LYS A 164 6.61 -19.77 13.64
C LYS A 164 6.77 -20.93 12.66
N ALA A 165 6.71 -22.15 13.19
CA ALA A 165 6.63 -23.34 12.34
C ALA A 165 5.25 -23.40 11.67
N LYS A 166 5.22 -23.78 10.38
CA LYS A 166 4.01 -23.93 9.54
C LYS A 166 3.29 -22.63 9.13
N GLU A 167 3.84 -21.46 9.43
CA GLU A 167 3.41 -20.17 8.88
C GLU A 167 4.57 -19.56 8.07
N LEU A 168 4.27 -18.88 6.97
CA LEU A 168 5.28 -18.10 6.24
C LEU A 168 5.63 -16.85 7.05
N THR A 169 6.90 -16.43 7.02
CA THR A 169 7.30 -15.16 7.65
C THR A 169 6.76 -14.00 6.83
N ALA A 170 5.88 -13.21 7.43
CA ALA A 170 5.34 -12.00 6.81
C ALA A 170 6.04 -10.75 7.36
N TRP A 171 6.50 -9.90 6.44
CA TRP A 171 6.99 -8.57 6.71
C TRP A 171 5.83 -7.59 6.59
N GLN A 172 5.31 -7.15 7.74
CA GLN A 172 4.17 -6.24 7.78
C GLN A 172 4.64 -4.80 7.56
N TYR A 173 4.03 -4.14 6.58
CA TYR A 173 4.30 -2.76 6.21
C TYR A 173 3.04 -1.92 6.41
N ALA A 174 3.09 -0.99 7.37
CA ALA A 174 2.08 0.04 7.58
C ALA A 174 2.62 1.38 7.03
N LEU A 175 2.21 1.71 5.81
CA LEU A 175 2.71 2.84 5.04
C LEU A 175 1.77 4.05 5.18
N GLY A 176 2.18 5.04 5.99
CA GLY A 176 1.42 6.28 6.16
C GLY A 176 1.59 7.20 4.94
N VAL A 177 0.49 7.61 4.32
CA VAL A 177 0.49 8.43 3.09
C VAL A 177 0.66 9.90 3.43
N LEU A 178 1.69 10.55 2.85
CA LEU A 178 1.96 11.97 3.06
C LEU A 178 1.61 12.85 1.84
N GLY A 179 1.83 12.32 0.63
CA GLY A 179 1.75 13.08 -0.63
C GLY A 179 0.41 13.01 -1.36
N GLY A 180 -0.66 12.57 -0.70
CA GLY A 180 -1.87 12.10 -1.37
C GLY A 180 -1.61 10.84 -2.21
N PHE A 181 -2.64 10.33 -2.88
CA PHE A 181 -2.51 9.18 -3.77
C PHE A 181 -3.44 9.31 -4.99
N ARG A 182 -3.09 8.62 -6.07
CA ARG A 182 -3.93 8.50 -7.28
C ARG A 182 -4.42 7.07 -7.40
N LEU A 183 -5.71 6.90 -7.67
CA LEU A 183 -6.30 5.63 -8.09
C LEU A 183 -6.62 5.72 -9.58
N LEU A 184 -6.03 4.83 -10.38
CA LEU A 184 -6.34 4.66 -11.79
C LEU A 184 -7.05 3.33 -11.96
N THR A 185 -8.21 3.34 -12.63
CA THR A 185 -8.98 2.13 -12.89
C THR A 185 -9.73 2.21 -14.20
N ASP A 186 -9.92 1.06 -14.84
CA ASP A 186 -10.76 0.82 -16.00
C ASP A 186 -12.13 0.22 -15.63
N ALA A 187 -12.45 0.08 -14.33
CA ALA A 187 -13.74 -0.41 -13.87
C ALA A 187 -14.87 0.47 -14.44
N PRO A 188 -15.79 -0.07 -15.29
CA PRO A 188 -16.71 0.75 -16.09
C PRO A 188 -17.62 1.67 -15.25
N ALA A 189 -18.04 1.20 -14.08
CA ALA A 189 -18.89 1.96 -13.17
C ALA A 189 -18.16 3.10 -12.44
N MET A 190 -16.83 3.13 -12.48
CA MET A 190 -15.99 4.16 -11.85
C MET A 190 -15.52 5.22 -12.85
N ILE A 191 -15.79 5.04 -14.15
CA ILE A 191 -15.45 6.02 -15.19
C ILE A 191 -16.57 7.07 -15.27
N PRO A 192 -16.29 8.37 -15.10
CA PRO A 192 -17.30 9.40 -15.22
C PRO A 192 -17.89 9.47 -16.64
N GLY A 193 -19.23 9.53 -16.75
CA GLY A 193 -19.93 9.75 -18.01
C GLY A 193 -20.26 8.48 -18.81
N THR A 194 -19.80 7.30 -18.41
CA THR A 194 -20.24 6.01 -18.96
C THR A 194 -21.46 5.49 -18.21
N VAL A 195 -22.64 5.59 -18.83
CA VAL A 195 -23.87 4.94 -18.36
C VAL A 195 -23.88 3.51 -18.87
N THR A 196 -23.45 2.52 -18.08
CA THR A 196 -23.65 1.11 -18.45
C THR A 196 -25.07 0.69 -18.05
N VAL A 197 -25.98 0.70 -19.02
CA VAL A 197 -27.27 0.00 -18.96
C VAL A 197 -27.00 -1.50 -19.10
N PRO A 198 -27.61 -2.39 -18.29
CA PRO A 198 -27.39 -3.82 -18.43
C PRO A 198 -28.15 -4.35 -19.65
N GLU A 199 -27.45 -5.07 -20.54
CA GLU A 199 -28.08 -6.03 -21.43
C GLU A 199 -28.07 -7.40 -20.74
N THR A 200 -29.25 -7.89 -20.37
CA THR A 200 -29.50 -9.30 -20.07
C THR A 200 -30.52 -9.79 -21.10
N PRO A 201 -30.34 -10.97 -21.71
CA PRO A 201 -31.46 -11.82 -22.09
C PRO A 201 -31.87 -12.74 -20.93
#